data_AF-A0A8D2CSN4-F1
#
_entry.id   AF-A0A8D2CSN4-F1
#
_cell.length_a   1.000
_cell.length_b   1.000
_cell.length_c   1.000
_cell.angle_alpha   90.00
_cell.angle_beta   90.00
_cell.angle_gamma   90.00
#
_symmetry.space_group_name_H-M   'P 1'
#
loop_
_entity.id
_entity.type
_entity.pdbx_description
1 polymer ?
#
loop_
_entity_poly.entity_id
_entity_poly.type
_entity_poly.pdbx_seq_one_letter_code
_entity_poly.pdbx_strand_id
1 'polypeptide(L)'
;MAPVLHFYVRPSGHKWAASGHILQKVQRQLPELQGIETELCYNVDWTAQALPSIEEMKKLKWLFGCPLLLDDVAHNSWLLPGSNDLLLEVGPRLNFSTPTSTNIVSVCQASGLGAVNRVEITRRYRLSVWL
;
A
#
# COMPACT_ATOMS: atom_id res chain seq x y z
N MET A 1 -12.61 -5.85 18.03
CA MET A 1 -12.38 -5.81 16.56
C MET A 1 -10.99 -6.37 16.32
N ALA A 2 -10.86 -7.30 15.38
CA ALA A 2 -9.54 -7.80 15.00
C ALA A 2 -8.74 -6.67 14.31
N PRO A 3 -7.41 -6.59 14.51
CA PRO A 3 -6.62 -5.48 13.98
C PRO A 3 -6.47 -5.60 12.46
N VAL A 4 -6.62 -4.48 11.75
CA VAL A 4 -6.15 -4.37 10.36
C VAL A 4 -4.67 -4.04 10.40
N LEU A 5 -3.86 -4.87 9.76
CA LEU A 5 -2.43 -4.63 9.63
C LEU A 5 -2.16 -3.88 8.33
N HIS A 6 -1.33 -2.85 8.41
CA HIS A 6 -0.92 -2.06 7.25
C HIS A 6 0.52 -2.37 6.88
N PHE A 7 0.72 -2.67 5.60
CA PHE A 7 2.03 -2.82 4.98
C PHE A 7 2.13 -1.85 3.81
N TYR A 8 2.85 -0.78 4.02
CA TYR A 8 3.16 0.18 2.97
C TYR A 8 4.22 -0.46 2.07
N VAL A 9 4.12 -0.28 0.75
CA VAL A 9 5.15 -0.69 -0.22
C VAL A 9 5.53 0.47 -1.15
N ARG A 10 6.83 0.76 -1.28
CA ARG A 10 7.30 1.77 -2.25
C ARG A 10 7.12 1.25 -3.67
N PRO A 11 6.67 2.07 -4.62
CA PRO A 11 6.65 1.68 -6.02
C PRO A 11 8.09 1.40 -6.49
N SER A 12 8.35 0.22 -7.06
CA SER A 12 9.63 -0.09 -7.70
C SER A 12 9.85 0.79 -8.95
N GLY A 13 11.10 0.88 -9.42
CA GLY A 13 11.55 1.90 -10.39
C GLY A 13 10.72 2.05 -11.67
N HIS A 14 10.06 0.99 -12.16
CA HIS A 14 9.15 1.08 -13.32
C HIS A 14 7.90 1.94 -13.06
N LYS A 15 7.44 2.04 -11.81
CA LYS A 15 6.29 2.89 -11.44
C LYS A 15 6.65 4.37 -11.30
N TRP A 16 7.91 4.72 -11.04
CA TRP A 16 8.33 6.14 -11.05
C TRP A 16 8.16 6.78 -12.43
N ALA A 17 8.39 6.04 -13.51
CA ALA A 17 8.14 6.53 -14.86
C ALA A 17 6.64 6.82 -15.11
N ALA A 18 5.75 6.02 -14.53
CA ALA A 18 4.30 6.25 -14.59
C ALA A 18 3.87 7.51 -13.79
N SER A 19 4.59 7.86 -12.72
CA SER A 19 4.31 9.07 -11.93
C SER A 19 4.45 10.36 -12.74
N GLY A 20 5.38 10.41 -13.71
CA GLY A 20 5.54 11.58 -14.60
C GLY A 20 4.31 11.84 -15.46
N HIS A 21 3.70 10.79 -16.03
CA HIS A 21 2.47 10.93 -16.81
C HIS A 21 1.27 11.33 -15.95
N ILE A 22 1.17 10.80 -14.72
CA ILE A 22 0.11 11.18 -13.77
C ILE A 22 0.26 12.65 -13.39
N LEU A 23 1.48 13.10 -13.04
CA LEU A 23 1.76 14.49 -12.70
C LEU A 23 1.34 15.43 -13.84
N GLN A 24 1.76 15.15 -15.08
CA GLN A 24 1.38 15.97 -16.24
C GLN A 24 -0.13 16.03 -16.45
N LYS A 25 -0.85 14.92 -16.24
CA LYS A 25 -2.31 14.90 -16.39
C LYS A 25 -3.01 15.71 -15.32
N VAL A 26 -2.55 15.62 -14.06
CA VAL A 26 -3.14 16.36 -12.94
C VAL A 26 -2.80 17.85 -13.03
N GLN A 27 -1.57 18.22 -13.43
CA GLN A 27 -1.16 19.62 -13.61
C GLN A 27 -2.02 20.38 -14.62
N ARG A 28 -2.60 19.71 -15.62
CA ARG A 28 -3.57 20.33 -16.55
C ARG A 28 -4.87 20.79 -15.86
N GLN A 29 -5.21 20.19 -14.71
CA GLN A 29 -6.40 20.52 -13.92
C GLN A 29 -6.04 21.33 -12.67
N LEU A 30 -4.83 21.13 -12.14
CA LEU A 30 -4.31 21.81 -10.95
C LEU A 30 -2.88 22.33 -11.24
N PRO A 31 -2.73 23.51 -11.87
CA PRO A 31 -1.44 24.05 -12.27
C PRO A 31 -0.47 24.32 -11.11
N GLU A 32 -1.01 24.52 -9.91
CA GLU A 32 -0.26 24.78 -8.66
C GLU A 32 0.45 23.54 -8.11
N LEU A 33 0.17 22.35 -8.67
CA LEU A 33 0.76 21.09 -8.23
C LEU A 33 2.24 20.98 -8.61
N GLN A 34 3.09 20.91 -7.60
CA GLN A 34 4.55 20.78 -7.74
C GLN A 34 4.99 19.32 -7.88
N GLY A 35 4.38 18.42 -7.11
CA GLY A 35 4.85 17.04 -7.01
C GLY A 35 3.75 16.05 -6.66
N ILE A 36 3.97 14.81 -7.10
CA ILE A 36 3.17 13.65 -6.69
C ILE A 36 4.12 12.55 -6.25
N GLU A 37 3.98 12.13 -5.00
CA GLU A 37 4.57 10.89 -4.51
C GLU A 37 3.48 9.85 -4.30
N THR A 38 3.82 8.58 -4.46
CA THR A 38 2.86 7.49 -4.29
C THR A 38 3.47 6.33 -3.54
N GLU A 39 2.63 5.62 -2.80
CA GLU A 39 2.95 4.31 -2.22
C GLU A 39 1.74 3.38 -2.36
N LEU A 40 1.96 2.08 -2.27
CA LEU A 40 0.88 1.11 -2.07
C LEU A 40 0.70 0.84 -0.58
N CYS A 41 -0.50 0.45 -0.18
CA CYS A 41 -0.76 -0.11 1.15
C CYS A 41 -1.54 -1.41 1.00
N TYR A 42 -1.01 -2.49 1.58
CA TYR A 42 -1.74 -3.74 1.78
C TYR A 42 -2.44 -3.66 3.14
N ASN A 43 -3.77 -3.69 3.10
CA ASN A 43 -4.64 -3.70 4.25
C ASN A 43 -5.04 -5.13 4.54
N VAL A 44 -4.45 -5.72 5.58
CA VAL A 44 -4.59 -7.13 5.91
C VAL A 44 -5.53 -7.29 7.09
N ASP A 45 -6.66 -7.96 6.84
CA ASP A 45 -7.57 -8.43 7.89
C ASP A 45 -6.95 -9.66 8.57
N TRP A 46 -6.45 -9.46 9.80
CA TRP A 46 -5.79 -10.48 10.60
C TRP A 46 -6.71 -10.96 11.70
N THR A 47 -7.15 -12.22 11.63
CA THR A 47 -8.24 -12.74 12.46
C THR A 47 -7.80 -13.35 13.79
N ALA A 48 -6.51 -13.62 13.98
CA ALA A 48 -6.01 -14.15 15.25
C ALA A 48 -6.02 -13.08 16.36
N GLN A 49 -6.21 -13.51 17.60
CA GLN A 49 -6.22 -12.60 18.76
C GLN A 49 -4.85 -11.96 19.01
N ALA A 50 -3.77 -12.73 18.81
CA ALA A 50 -2.41 -12.24 18.93
C ALA A 50 -1.95 -11.60 17.61
N LEU A 51 -1.06 -10.60 17.71
CA LEU A 51 -0.33 -10.08 16.55
C LEU A 51 0.52 -11.19 15.90
N PRO A 52 0.84 -11.06 14.60
CA PRO A 52 1.71 -12.03 13.93
C PRO A 52 3.03 -12.19 14.68
N SER A 53 3.48 -13.43 14.81
CA SER A 53 4.82 -13.76 15.29
C SER A 53 5.90 -13.13 14.42
N ILE A 54 7.14 -13.10 14.90
CA ILE A 54 8.29 -12.59 14.14
C ILE A 54 8.45 -13.33 12.81
N GLU A 55 8.19 -14.64 12.77
CA GLU A 55 8.30 -15.45 11.56
C GLU A 55 7.17 -15.14 10.57
N GLU A 56 5.93 -15.05 11.04
CA GLU A 56 4.78 -14.68 10.20
C GLU A 56 4.94 -13.26 9.65
N MET A 57 5.45 -12.34 10.47
CA MET A 57 5.75 -10.97 10.04
C MET A 57 6.80 -10.93 8.92
N LYS A 58 7.84 -11.77 9.00
CA LYS A 58 8.84 -11.90 7.94
C LYS A 58 8.21 -12.44 6.65
N LYS A 59 7.34 -13.45 6.74
CA LYS A 59 6.62 -14.01 5.58
C LYS A 59 5.71 -12.96 4.93
N LEU A 60 4.93 -12.23 5.72
CA LEU A 60 4.06 -11.16 5.22
C LEU A 60 4.85 -10.07 4.48
N LYS A 61 5.95 -9.58 5.08
CA LYS A 61 6.82 -8.58 4.42
C LYS A 61 7.41 -9.12 3.11
N TRP A 62 7.87 -10.37 3.11
CA TRP A 62 8.42 -10.98 1.91
C TRP A 62 7.37 -11.13 0.79
N LEU A 63 6.15 -11.53 1.12
CA LEU A 63 5.06 -11.72 0.16
C LEU A 63 4.59 -10.40 -0.49
N PHE A 64 4.58 -9.30 0.26
CA PHE A 64 4.11 -8.00 -0.24
C PHE A 64 5.20 -7.17 -0.91
N GLY A 65 6.47 -7.50 -0.66
CA GLY A 65 7.63 -6.81 -1.20
C GLY A 65 8.04 -7.27 -2.58
N CYS A 66 8.95 -6.54 -3.19
CA CYS A 66 9.63 -6.91 -4.42
C CYS A 66 10.74 -7.92 -4.10
N PRO A 67 10.81 -9.09 -4.75
CA PRO A 67 11.88 -10.05 -4.52
C PRO A 67 13.30 -9.52 -4.82
N LEU A 68 13.41 -8.42 -5.58
CA LEU A 68 14.66 -7.81 -6.01
C LEU A 68 15.07 -6.58 -5.18
N LEU A 69 14.22 -6.12 -4.27
CA LEU A 69 14.50 -4.95 -3.42
C LEU A 69 14.44 -5.38 -1.97
N LEU A 70 15.48 -5.00 -1.22
CA LEU A 70 15.46 -5.16 0.24
C LEU A 70 14.71 -3.98 0.87
N ASP A 71 13.99 -4.25 1.96
CA ASP A 71 13.34 -3.26 2.82
C ASP A 71 12.36 -2.30 2.10
N ASP A 72 11.69 -2.80 1.06
CA ASP A 72 10.68 -2.04 0.30
C ASP A 72 9.27 -2.10 0.90
N VAL A 73 9.11 -2.82 2.02
CA VAL A 73 7.88 -2.96 2.81
C VAL A 73 8.06 -2.42 4.23
N ALA A 74 7.20 -1.50 4.64
CA ALA A 74 7.23 -0.90 5.99
C ALA A 74 5.86 -0.92 6.67
N HIS A 75 5.87 -0.82 8.00
CA HIS A 75 4.64 -0.63 8.81
C HIS A 75 4.25 0.83 8.96
N ASN A 76 5.18 1.74 8.69
CA ASN A 76 4.92 3.17 8.69
C ASN A 76 4.95 3.65 7.23
N SER A 77 4.03 4.55 6.90
CA SER A 77 3.97 5.21 5.61
C SER A 77 5.28 5.96 5.33
N TRP A 78 5.74 5.95 4.09
CA TRP A 78 6.86 6.82 3.67
C TRP A 78 6.38 8.19 3.19
N LEU A 79 5.08 8.34 2.93
CA LEU A 79 4.49 9.63 2.61
C LEU A 79 4.37 10.45 3.89
N LEU A 80 5.24 11.46 4.02
CA LEU A 80 5.25 12.40 5.13
C LEU A 80 4.64 13.73 4.66
N PRO A 81 3.35 14.00 4.90
CA PRO A 81 2.70 15.23 4.45
C PRO A 81 3.23 16.45 5.22
N GLY A 82 3.60 17.50 4.48
CA GLY A 82 3.78 18.84 5.02
C GLY A 82 2.44 19.56 5.25
N SER A 83 2.48 20.78 5.81
CA SER A 83 1.28 21.53 6.22
C SER A 83 0.30 21.83 5.08
N ASN A 84 0.77 21.89 3.84
CA ASN A 84 -0.05 22.18 2.65
C ASN A 84 -0.18 20.98 1.70
N ASP A 85 0.37 19.83 2.09
CA ASP A 85 0.28 18.65 1.26
C ASP A 85 -1.09 17.98 1.44
N LEU A 86 -1.65 17.48 0.35
CA LEU A 86 -2.86 16.66 0.39
C LEU A 86 -2.49 15.18 0.30
N LEU A 87 -2.87 14.41 1.31
CA LEU A 87 -2.75 12.96 1.31
C LEU A 87 -4.08 12.31 0.91
N LEU A 88 -4.07 11.56 -0.18
CA LEU A 88 -5.23 10.84 -0.71
C LEU A 88 -4.96 9.34 -0.70
N GLU A 89 -5.96 8.55 -0.32
CA GLU A 89 -5.92 7.09 -0.43
C GLU A 89 -7.07 6.59 -1.30
N VAL A 90 -6.74 5.82 -2.35
CA VAL A 90 -7.70 5.30 -3.31
C VAL A 90 -7.62 3.79 -3.30
N GLY A 91 -8.76 3.15 -3.02
CA GLY A 91 -8.89 1.70 -2.93
C GLY A 91 -10.21 1.19 -3.52
N PRO A 92 -10.43 -0.13 -3.50
CA PRO A 92 -11.71 -0.73 -3.86
C PRO A 92 -12.82 -0.28 -2.90
N ARG A 93 -14.10 -0.41 -3.30
CA ARG A 93 -15.19 -0.13 -2.36
C ARG A 93 -15.18 -1.20 -1.26
N LEU A 94 -15.40 -0.78 -0.01
CA LEU A 94 -15.24 -1.62 1.18
C LEU A 94 -16.14 -2.88 1.18
N ASN A 95 -17.29 -2.80 0.52
CA ASN A 95 -18.36 -3.81 0.61
C ASN A 95 -18.17 -5.04 -0.29
N PHE A 96 -17.08 -5.15 -1.05
CA PHE A 96 -16.79 -6.35 -1.84
C PHE A 96 -15.32 -6.70 -1.80
N SER A 97 -15.01 -7.99 -1.72
CA SER A 97 -13.64 -8.47 -1.88
C SER A 97 -13.24 -8.42 -3.35
N THR A 98 -12.06 -7.90 -3.64
CA THR A 98 -11.52 -7.93 -5.01
C THR A 98 -11.04 -9.34 -5.36
N PRO A 99 -11.04 -9.76 -6.65
CA PRO A 99 -10.40 -11.00 -7.06
C PRO A 99 -8.91 -11.07 -6.64
N THR A 100 -8.25 -9.91 -6.61
CA THR A 100 -6.89 -9.75 -6.08
C THR A 100 -6.78 -10.21 -4.64
N SER A 101 -7.75 -9.83 -3.79
CA SER A 101 -7.83 -10.26 -2.39
C SER A 101 -7.89 -11.78 -2.28
N THR A 102 -8.76 -12.44 -3.06
CA THR A 102 -8.87 -13.90 -3.09
C THR A 102 -7.54 -14.58 -3.42
N ASN A 103 -6.82 -14.08 -4.44
CA ASN A 103 -5.54 -14.64 -4.84
C ASN A 103 -4.47 -14.46 -3.76
N ILE A 104 -4.38 -13.27 -3.15
CA ILE A 104 -3.39 -13.00 -2.10
C ILE A 104 -3.67 -13.86 -0.87
N VAL A 105 -4.93 -13.96 -0.43
CA VAL A 105 -5.33 -14.81 0.69
C VAL A 105 -4.94 -16.27 0.44
N SER A 106 -5.17 -16.79 -0.77
CA SER A 106 -4.77 -18.15 -1.15
C SER A 106 -3.27 -18.38 -0.99
N VAL A 107 -2.43 -17.42 -1.40
CA VAL A 107 -0.97 -17.52 -1.26
C VAL A 107 -0.55 -17.43 0.21
N CYS A 108 -1.13 -16.52 0.99
CA CYS A 108 -0.88 -16.39 2.42
C CYS A 108 -1.20 -17.70 3.16
N GLN A 109 -2.38 -18.28 2.91
CA GLN A 109 -2.81 -19.53 3.52
C GLN A 109 -1.88 -20.69 3.15
N ALA A 110 -1.51 -20.83 1.88
CA ALA A 110 -0.54 -21.83 1.43
C ALA A 110 0.86 -21.65 2.06
N SER A 111 1.21 -20.42 2.47
CA SER A 111 2.47 -20.09 3.14
C SER A 111 2.40 -20.24 4.68
N GLY A 112 1.31 -20.77 5.22
CA GLY A 112 1.10 -20.96 6.65
C GLY A 112 0.57 -19.73 7.40
N LEU A 113 0.16 -18.67 6.71
CA LEU A 113 -0.43 -17.45 7.29
C LEU A 113 -1.96 -17.59 7.39
N GLY A 114 -2.43 -18.60 8.13
CA GLY A 114 -3.84 -18.98 8.17
C GLY A 114 -4.78 -17.93 8.76
N ALA A 115 -4.26 -16.96 9.52
CA ALA A 115 -5.06 -15.89 10.11
C ALA A 115 -5.38 -14.73 9.14
N VAL A 116 -4.79 -14.72 7.93
CA VAL A 116 -5.11 -13.74 6.89
C VAL A 116 -6.45 -14.09 6.23
N ASN A 117 -7.47 -13.29 6.49
CA ASN A 117 -8.82 -13.51 5.96
C ASN A 117 -9.13 -12.66 4.72
N ARG A 118 -8.58 -11.45 4.65
CA ARG A 118 -8.79 -10.53 3.53
C ARG A 118 -7.57 -9.64 3.34
N VAL A 119 -7.20 -9.37 2.09
CA VAL A 119 -6.15 -8.38 1.79
C VAL A 119 -6.62 -7.45 0.67
N GLU A 120 -6.73 -6.16 0.96
CA GLU A 120 -7.03 -5.16 -0.07
C GLU A 120 -5.84 -4.23 -0.29
N ILE A 121 -5.58 -3.93 -1.56
CA ILE A 121 -4.52 -3.00 -1.95
C ILE A 121 -5.13 -1.63 -2.22
N THR A 122 -4.65 -0.62 -1.52
CA THR A 122 -4.92 0.78 -1.84
C THR A 122 -3.66 1.45 -2.39
N ARG A 123 -3.86 2.55 -3.11
CA ARG A 123 -2.78 3.43 -3.55
C ARG A 123 -2.93 4.77 -2.85
N ARG A 124 -1.87 5.21 -2.22
CA ARG A 124 -1.78 6.48 -1.52
C ARG A 124 -0.99 7.48 -2.37
N TYR A 125 -1.42 8.74 -2.33
CA TYR A 125 -0.85 9.85 -3.08
C TYR A 125 -0.58 11.00 -2.12
N ARG A 126 0.64 11.52 -2.12
CA ARG A 126 0.96 12.82 -1.52
C ARG A 126 1.08 13.84 -2.65
N LEU A 127 0.20 14.83 -2.62
CA LEU A 127 0.19 15.95 -3.57
C LEU A 127 0.78 17.18 -2.88
N SER A 128 1.85 17.75 -3.44
CA SER A 128 2.44 18.99 -2.93
C SER A 128 2.11 20.16 -3.86
N VAL A 129 1.68 21.29 -3.30
CA VAL A 129 1.27 22.49 -4.05
C VAL A 129 2.10 23.71 -3.64
N TRP A 130 2.21 24.69 -4.54
CA TRP A 130 2.71 26.02 -4.19
C TRP A 130 1.68 26.74 -3.29
N LEU A 131 2.16 27.46 -2.28
CA LEU A 131 1.41 28.58 -1.68
C LEU A 131 1.84 29.88 -2.34
#